data_AF-A0AAD3CNB9-F1
#
_entry.id   AF-A0AAD3CNB9-F1
#
_cell.length_a   1.000
_cell.length_b   1.000
_cell.length_c   1.000
_cell.angle_alpha   90.00
_cell.angle_beta   90.00
_cell.angle_gamma   90.00
#
_symmetry.space_group_name_H-M   'P 1'
#
loop_
_entity.id
_entity.type
_entity.pdbx_description
1 polymer ?
#
loop_
_entity_poly.entity_id
_entity_poly.type
_entity_poly.pdbx_seq_one_letter_code
_entity_poly.pdbx_strand_id
1 'polypeptide(L)'
;MVQLPIAKLASLLIKTLSKPMAKRVKHNFKKKELSQNFLVNIGQLTHNVTTRMTIWSSGYKVRSIQPLEKEAALSAGADFIGEAFIFGVAGAIVVWEYDKSKKKDADKELKNLQREKSQQSRLLDLEKRMSRIEQNLAEVVRIHRDRFETIHEPVIKKRRGWLW
;
A
#
# COMPACT_ATOMS: atom_id res chain seq x y z
N MET A 1 -5.60 11.52 6.12
CA MET A 1 -6.16 11.39 4.77
C MET A 1 -5.56 12.48 3.90
N VAL A 2 -4.59 12.17 3.04
CA VAL A 2 -4.05 13.11 2.06
C VAL A 2 -4.08 12.43 0.70
N GLN A 3 -5.21 12.54 0.00
CA GLN A 3 -5.46 11.97 -1.33
C GLN A 3 -5.43 13.03 -2.46
N LEU A 4 -5.00 14.26 -2.17
CA LEU A 4 -5.13 15.40 -3.08
C LEU A 4 -3.91 15.80 -3.97
N PRO A 5 -2.67 15.27 -3.82
CA PRO A 5 -1.56 15.74 -4.67
C PRO A 5 -1.57 15.13 -6.08
N ILE A 6 -1.95 13.86 -6.24
CA ILE A 6 -1.93 13.16 -7.54
C ILE A 6 -3.03 13.69 -8.46
N ALA A 7 -4.25 13.89 -7.94
CA ALA A 7 -5.35 14.43 -8.74
C ALA A 7 -5.03 15.83 -9.29
N LYS A 8 -4.38 16.69 -8.49
CA LYS A 8 -3.93 18.01 -8.94
C LYS A 8 -2.83 17.91 -9.99
N LEU A 9 -1.83 17.04 -9.80
CA LEU A 9 -0.76 16.80 -10.79
C LEU A 9 -1.30 16.23 -12.10
N ALA A 10 -2.25 15.29 -12.05
CA ALA A 10 -2.91 14.75 -13.23
C ALA A 10 -3.70 15.84 -13.97
N SER A 11 -4.48 16.66 -13.26
CA SER A 11 -5.21 17.79 -13.86
C SER A 11 -4.28 18.84 -14.48
N LEU A 12 -3.09 19.04 -13.90
CA LEU A 12 -2.07 19.94 -14.43
C LEU A 12 -1.39 19.33 -15.67
N LEU A 13 -1.06 18.04 -15.66
CA LEU A 13 -0.48 17.34 -16.81
C LEU A 13 -1.42 17.34 -18.01
N ILE A 14 -2.73 17.13 -17.78
CA ILE A 14 -3.77 17.24 -18.82
C ILE A 14 -3.74 18.63 -19.48
N LYS A 15 -3.73 19.71 -18.67
CA LYS A 15 -3.68 21.08 -19.21
C LYS A 15 -2.34 21.42 -19.89
N THR A 16 -1.24 20.91 -19.36
CA THR A 16 0.12 21.27 -19.81
C THR A 16 0.56 20.50 -21.05
N LEU A 17 0.02 19.29 -21.28
CA LEU A 17 0.44 18.45 -22.41
C LEU A 17 -0.55 18.44 -23.57
N SER A 18 -1.88 18.52 -23.35
CA SER A 18 -2.87 18.45 -24.45
C SER A 18 -2.70 19.57 -25.49
N LYS A 19 -2.45 20.82 -25.05
CA LYS A 19 -2.35 21.96 -25.98
C LYS A 19 -1.04 22.01 -26.78
N PRO A 20 0.17 21.85 -26.19
CA PRO A 20 1.40 21.90 -26.97
C PRO A 20 1.67 20.64 -27.78
N MET A 21 1.19 19.45 -27.36
CA MET A 21 1.34 18.23 -28.15
C MET A 21 0.52 18.28 -29.43
N ALA A 22 -0.76 18.68 -29.34
CA ALA A 22 -1.60 18.90 -30.51
C ALA A 22 -0.95 19.88 -31.51
N LYS A 23 -0.33 20.95 -31.00
CA LYS A 23 0.33 21.96 -31.83
C LYS A 23 1.65 21.48 -32.44
N ARG A 24 2.47 20.71 -31.71
CA ARG A 24 3.75 20.15 -32.21
C ARG A 24 3.57 19.00 -33.18
N VAL A 25 2.57 18.13 -32.95
CA VAL A 25 2.20 17.07 -33.90
C VAL A 25 1.66 17.69 -35.19
N LYS A 26 0.82 18.72 -35.12
CA LYS A 26 0.38 19.44 -36.33
C LYS A 26 1.53 20.08 -37.12
N HIS A 27 2.59 20.56 -36.46
CA HIS A 27 3.73 21.22 -37.13
C HIS A 27 4.71 20.23 -37.78
N ASN A 28 5.03 19.12 -37.12
CA ASN A 28 6.00 18.14 -37.63
C ASN A 28 5.43 17.23 -38.73
N PHE A 29 4.11 17.00 -38.73
CA PHE A 29 3.49 16.00 -39.60
C PHE A 29 3.10 16.55 -40.98
N LYS A 30 3.22 17.86 -41.23
CA LYS A 30 3.13 18.39 -42.61
C LYS A 30 4.25 17.91 -43.54
N LYS A 31 5.35 17.35 -43.00
CA LYS A 31 6.57 17.02 -43.77
C LYS A 31 6.69 15.57 -44.24
N LYS A 32 5.97 14.60 -43.66
CA LYS A 32 6.07 13.16 -44.03
C LYS A 32 4.69 12.51 -44.20
N GLU A 33 4.42 11.98 -45.40
CA GLU A 33 3.14 11.32 -45.73
C GLU A 33 2.84 10.08 -44.88
N LEU A 34 3.85 9.27 -44.56
CA LEU A 34 3.70 8.08 -43.71
C LEU A 34 3.09 8.42 -42.35
N SER A 35 3.58 9.49 -41.74
CA SER A 35 3.13 9.93 -40.43
C SER A 35 1.74 10.56 -40.48
N GLN A 36 1.38 11.22 -41.59
CA GLN A 36 0.01 11.71 -41.83
C GLN A 36 -0.98 10.57 -41.99
N ASN A 37 -0.66 9.55 -42.81
CA ASN A 37 -1.55 8.42 -43.05
C ASN A 37 -1.81 7.64 -41.76
N PHE A 38 -0.80 7.49 -40.89
CA PHE A 38 -0.98 6.89 -39.57
C PHE A 38 -1.95 7.69 -38.68
N LEU A 39 -1.76 9.01 -38.59
CA LEU A 39 -2.64 9.87 -37.80
C LEU A 39 -4.06 9.92 -38.37
N VAL A 40 -4.22 9.98 -39.68
CA VAL A 40 -5.53 9.95 -40.35
C VAL A 40 -6.22 8.62 -40.07
N ASN A 41 -5.51 7.49 -40.14
CA ASN A 41 -6.08 6.19 -39.79
C ASN A 41 -6.56 6.14 -38.34
N ILE A 42 -5.76 6.66 -37.39
CA ILE A 42 -6.18 6.77 -36.00
C ILE A 42 -7.39 7.71 -35.86
N GLY A 43 -7.36 8.88 -36.47
CA GLY A 43 -8.46 9.84 -36.41
C GLY A 43 -9.78 9.28 -36.95
N GLN A 44 -9.73 8.58 -38.09
CA GLN A 44 -10.87 7.88 -38.66
C GLN A 44 -11.34 6.73 -37.78
N LEU A 45 -10.40 5.94 -37.21
CA LEU A 45 -10.74 4.85 -36.30
C LEU A 45 -11.44 5.37 -35.05
N THR A 46 -10.88 6.40 -34.41
CA THR A 46 -11.48 7.03 -33.22
C THR A 46 -12.87 7.56 -33.53
N HIS A 47 -13.05 8.24 -34.67
CA HIS A 47 -14.37 8.71 -35.08
C HIS A 47 -15.34 7.54 -35.34
N ASN A 48 -14.92 6.51 -36.06
CA ASN A 48 -15.75 5.35 -36.38
C ASN A 48 -16.18 4.60 -35.13
N VAL A 49 -15.26 4.36 -34.20
CA VAL A 49 -15.55 3.71 -32.92
C VAL A 49 -16.51 4.58 -32.10
N THR A 50 -16.24 5.87 -31.98
CA THR A 50 -17.07 6.79 -31.18
C THR A 50 -18.49 6.88 -31.74
N THR A 51 -18.65 7.15 -33.03
CA THR A 51 -19.95 7.22 -33.70
C THR A 51 -20.69 5.89 -33.61
N ARG A 52 -20.01 4.75 -33.78
CA ARG A 52 -20.61 3.43 -33.61
C ARG A 52 -21.11 3.20 -32.18
N MET A 53 -20.30 3.57 -31.18
CA MET A 53 -20.63 3.39 -29.77
C MET A 53 -21.79 4.29 -29.34
N THR A 54 -21.83 5.54 -29.83
CA THR A 54 -22.94 6.48 -29.59
C THR A 54 -24.26 5.96 -30.18
N ILE A 55 -24.23 5.50 -31.44
CA ILE A 55 -25.42 4.97 -32.12
C ILE A 55 -25.90 3.69 -31.44
N TRP A 56 -24.97 2.80 -31.08
CA TRP A 56 -25.27 1.56 -30.37
C TRP A 56 -25.87 1.80 -28.98
N SER A 57 -25.30 2.74 -28.22
CA SER A 57 -25.82 3.17 -26.92
C SER A 57 -27.23 3.76 -27.03
N SER A 58 -27.52 4.44 -28.14
CA SER A 58 -28.83 5.00 -28.44
C SER A 58 -29.85 3.96 -28.96
N GLY A 59 -29.47 2.68 -29.07
CA GLY A 59 -30.35 1.59 -29.50
C GLY A 59 -30.59 1.50 -31.02
N TYR A 60 -29.92 2.33 -31.83
CA TYR A 60 -30.08 2.35 -33.28
C TYR A 60 -29.06 1.45 -33.99
N LYS A 61 -29.39 0.98 -35.20
CA LYS A 61 -28.48 0.17 -36.04
C LYS A 61 -27.62 1.09 -36.92
N VAL A 62 -26.30 0.91 -36.87
CA VAL A 62 -25.33 1.71 -37.63
C VAL A 62 -25.43 1.41 -39.13
N ARG A 63 -25.75 2.42 -39.95
CA ARG A 63 -25.99 2.27 -41.40
C ARG A 63 -24.75 2.58 -42.24
N SER A 64 -24.17 3.76 -42.07
CA SER A 64 -22.85 4.12 -42.62
C SER A 64 -22.29 5.32 -41.86
N ILE A 65 -20.99 5.36 -41.62
CA ILE A 65 -20.31 6.48 -40.97
C ILE A 65 -19.59 7.27 -42.07
N GLN A 66 -19.85 8.57 -42.17
CA GLN A 66 -19.16 9.41 -43.14
C GLN A 66 -17.72 9.64 -42.69
N PRO A 67 -16.72 9.43 -43.56
CA PRO A 67 -15.33 9.66 -43.20
C PRO A 67 -15.07 11.15 -42.97
N LEU A 68 -14.20 11.47 -42.02
CA LEU A 68 -13.78 12.85 -41.77
C LEU A 68 -12.95 13.41 -42.92
N GLU A 69 -12.98 14.73 -43.08
CA GLU A 69 -12.00 15.45 -43.88
C GLU A 69 -10.57 15.15 -43.38
N LYS A 70 -9.61 15.07 -44.31
CA LYS A 70 -8.22 14.68 -44.00
C LYS A 70 -7.59 15.55 -42.91
N GLU A 71 -7.83 16.86 -42.92
CA GLU A 71 -7.30 17.78 -41.91
C GLU A 71 -7.91 17.56 -40.52
N ALA A 72 -9.22 17.31 -40.47
CA ALA A 72 -9.94 17.01 -39.24
C ALA A 72 -9.49 15.67 -38.64
N ALA A 73 -9.34 14.63 -39.46
CA ALA A 73 -8.83 13.32 -39.04
C ALA A 73 -7.38 13.42 -38.51
N LEU A 74 -6.54 14.24 -39.16
CA LEU A 74 -5.17 14.48 -38.69
C LEU A 74 -5.15 15.14 -37.30
N SER A 75 -6.02 16.12 -37.06
CA SER A 75 -6.15 16.74 -35.74
C SER A 75 -6.62 15.73 -34.70
N ALA A 76 -7.68 14.97 -34.99
CA ALA A 76 -8.24 14.00 -34.07
C ALA A 76 -7.24 12.91 -33.68
N GLY A 77 -6.46 12.41 -34.66
CA GLY A 77 -5.38 11.45 -34.38
C GLY A 77 -4.28 12.04 -33.51
N ALA A 78 -3.93 13.33 -33.72
CA ALA A 78 -2.89 14.00 -32.94
C ALA A 78 -3.33 14.21 -31.48
N ASP A 79 -4.58 14.61 -31.29
CA ASP A 79 -5.19 14.80 -29.98
C ASP A 79 -5.26 13.46 -29.22
N PHE A 80 -5.70 12.38 -29.89
CA PHE A 80 -5.73 11.03 -29.31
C PHE A 80 -4.36 10.55 -28.85
N ILE A 81 -3.31 10.73 -29.66
CA ILE A 81 -1.94 10.32 -29.27
C ILE A 81 -1.45 11.11 -28.05
N GLY A 82 -1.73 12.41 -28.00
CA GLY A 82 -1.38 13.24 -26.86
C GLY A 82 -2.08 12.78 -25.57
N GLU A 83 -3.38 12.48 -25.67
CA GLU A 83 -4.18 11.98 -24.56
C GLU A 83 -3.75 10.57 -24.11
N ALA A 84 -3.53 9.64 -25.04
CA ALA A 84 -3.04 8.29 -24.77
C ALA A 84 -1.66 8.31 -24.08
N PHE A 85 -0.77 9.23 -24.47
CA PHE A 85 0.52 9.39 -23.79
C PHE A 85 0.35 9.81 -22.33
N ILE A 86 -0.53 10.79 -22.06
CA ILE A 86 -0.79 11.27 -20.70
C ILE A 86 -1.39 10.14 -19.84
N PHE A 87 -2.38 9.42 -20.36
CA PHE A 87 -2.96 8.27 -19.68
C PHE A 87 -1.95 7.15 -19.45
N GLY A 88 -1.07 6.89 -20.41
CA GLY A 88 0.01 5.91 -20.26
C GLY A 88 0.97 6.27 -19.13
N VAL A 89 1.42 7.52 -19.07
CA VAL A 89 2.29 8.00 -17.98
C VAL A 89 1.59 7.94 -16.63
N ALA A 90 0.34 8.42 -16.55
CA ALA A 90 -0.44 8.37 -15.31
C ALA A 90 -0.68 6.93 -14.83
N GLY A 91 -1.06 6.02 -15.75
CA GLY A 91 -1.25 4.60 -15.46
C GLY A 91 0.05 3.93 -15.00
N ALA A 92 1.17 4.23 -15.65
CA ALA A 92 2.48 3.69 -15.25
C ALA A 92 2.87 4.12 -13.83
N ILE A 93 2.62 5.39 -13.45
CA ILE A 93 2.87 5.89 -12.09
C ILE A 93 2.02 5.11 -11.08
N VAL A 94 0.72 4.92 -11.36
CA VAL A 94 -0.18 4.18 -10.46
C VAL A 94 0.27 2.74 -10.28
N VAL A 95 0.63 2.04 -11.36
CA VAL A 95 1.15 0.66 -11.30
C VAL A 95 2.46 0.60 -10.50
N TRP A 96 3.34 1.57 -10.68
CA TRP A 96 4.60 1.66 -9.95
C TRP A 96 4.39 1.92 -8.45
N GLU A 97 3.49 2.83 -8.08
CA GLU A 97 3.14 3.06 -6.68
C GLU A 97 2.50 1.83 -6.05
N TYR A 98 1.67 1.10 -6.80
CA TYR A 98 1.05 -0.13 -6.35
C TYR A 98 2.09 -1.23 -6.05
N ASP A 99 3.07 -1.47 -6.93
CA ASP A 99 4.17 -2.42 -6.65
C ASP A 99 5.01 -1.99 -5.44
N LYS A 100 5.30 -0.69 -5.34
CA LYS A 100 6.04 -0.13 -4.21
C LYS A 100 5.27 -0.25 -2.89
N SER A 101 3.94 -0.11 -2.91
CA SER A 101 3.11 -0.26 -1.72
C SER A 101 3.14 -1.70 -1.20
N LYS A 102 3.08 -2.71 -2.09
CA LYS A 102 3.17 -4.12 -1.69
C LYS A 102 4.43 -4.44 -0.88
N LYS A 103 5.57 -3.91 -1.31
CA LYS A 103 6.85 -4.09 -0.59
C LYS A 103 6.81 -3.45 0.80
N LYS A 104 6.20 -2.26 0.92
CA LYS A 104 6.06 -1.58 2.22
C LYS A 104 5.12 -2.30 3.17
N ASP A 105 4.06 -2.92 2.67
CA ASP A 105 3.11 -3.63 3.52
C ASP A 105 3.71 -4.95 4.03
N ALA A 106 4.46 -5.68 3.20
CA ALA A 106 5.23 -6.85 3.63
C ALA A 106 6.28 -6.51 4.72
N ASP A 107 7.01 -5.40 4.55
CA ASP A 107 7.98 -4.95 5.57
C ASP A 107 7.32 -4.52 6.88
N LYS A 108 6.10 -3.94 6.82
CA LYS A 108 5.34 -3.60 8.02
C LYS A 108 4.85 -4.84 8.75
N GLU A 109 4.33 -5.83 8.02
CA GLU A 109 3.89 -7.10 8.61
C GLU A 109 5.04 -7.80 9.33
N LEU A 110 6.24 -7.85 8.71
CA LEU A 110 7.41 -8.43 9.34
C LEU A 110 7.82 -7.70 10.62
N LYS A 111 7.77 -6.37 10.63
CA LYS A 111 8.04 -5.56 11.83
C LYS A 111 7.01 -5.78 12.93
N ASN A 112 5.73 -5.96 12.58
CA ASN A 112 4.68 -6.24 13.56
C ASN A 112 4.87 -7.63 14.19
N LEU A 113 5.18 -8.65 13.38
CA LEU A 113 5.50 -10.00 13.87
C LEU A 113 6.72 -10.00 14.79
N GLN A 114 7.76 -9.23 14.46
CA GLN A 114 8.93 -9.07 15.35
C GLN A 114 8.56 -8.39 16.66
N ARG A 115 7.69 -7.37 16.64
CA ARG A 115 7.19 -6.70 17.84
C ARG A 115 6.40 -7.67 18.72
N GLU A 116 5.48 -8.44 18.15
CA GLU A 116 4.73 -9.46 18.88
C GLU A 116 5.64 -10.49 19.54
N LYS A 117 6.62 -11.03 18.79
CA LYS A 117 7.61 -11.96 19.37
C LYS A 117 8.39 -11.32 20.51
N SER A 118 8.81 -10.06 20.37
CA SER A 118 9.52 -9.36 21.44
C SER A 118 8.66 -9.13 22.68
N GLN A 119 7.36 -8.88 22.50
CA GLN A 119 6.39 -8.76 23.59
C GLN A 119 6.19 -10.09 24.30
N GLN A 120 6.04 -11.18 23.56
CA GLN A 120 5.94 -12.53 24.13
C GLN A 120 7.19 -12.89 24.96
N SER A 121 8.39 -12.61 24.45
CA SER A 121 9.63 -12.86 25.21
C SER A 121 9.70 -12.03 26.51
N ARG A 122 9.21 -10.78 26.49
CA ARG A 122 9.13 -9.95 27.69
C ARG A 122 8.13 -10.49 28.71
N LEU A 123 6.98 -10.98 28.26
CA LEU A 123 5.99 -11.62 29.13
C LEU A 123 6.56 -12.88 29.79
N LEU A 124 7.25 -13.73 29.03
CA LEU A 124 7.91 -14.93 29.56
C LEU A 124 9.02 -14.59 30.57
N ASP A 125 9.80 -13.53 30.35
CA ASP A 125 10.79 -13.08 31.33
C ASP A 125 10.12 -12.58 32.61
N LEU A 126 8.99 -11.87 32.48
CA LEU A 126 8.23 -11.37 33.62
C LEU A 126 7.64 -12.52 34.46
N GLU A 127 7.11 -13.55 33.80
CA GLU A 127 6.60 -14.76 34.46
C GLU A 127 7.72 -15.50 35.22
N LYS A 128 8.91 -15.63 34.61
CA LYS A 128 10.09 -16.19 35.29
C LYS A 128 10.55 -15.35 36.50
N ARG A 129 10.37 -14.03 36.45
CA ARG A 129 10.68 -13.16 37.60
C ARG A 129 9.66 -13.34 38.71
N MET A 130 8.38 -13.41 38.38
CA MET A 130 7.31 -13.68 39.35
C MET A 130 7.52 -15.02 40.05
N SER A 131 7.76 -16.09 39.29
CA SER A 131 8.03 -17.41 39.86
C SER A 131 9.26 -17.41 40.80
N ARG A 132 10.32 -16.66 40.45
CA ARG A 132 11.47 -16.47 41.35
C ARG A 132 11.12 -15.74 42.63
N ILE A 133 10.29 -14.70 42.55
CA ILE A 133 9.83 -13.97 43.73
C ILE A 133 8.99 -14.90 44.64
N GLU A 134 8.09 -15.68 44.06
CA GLU A 134 7.29 -16.66 44.81
C GLU A 134 8.16 -17.71 45.51
N GLN A 135 9.19 -18.23 44.83
CA GLN A 135 10.16 -19.16 45.43
C GLN A 135 10.92 -18.54 46.60
N ASN A 136 11.44 -17.32 46.43
CA ASN A 136 12.14 -16.59 47.49
C ASN A 136 11.22 -16.34 48.69
N LEU A 137 9.95 -15.99 48.46
CA LEU A 137 8.96 -15.81 49.52
C LEU A 137 8.69 -17.12 50.26
N ALA A 138 8.52 -18.23 49.54
CA ALA A 138 8.31 -19.54 50.15
C ALA A 138 9.51 -19.96 51.02
N GLU A 139 10.72 -19.66 50.58
CA GLU A 139 11.95 -19.89 51.34
C GLU A 139 11.99 -19.04 52.62
N VAL A 140 11.69 -17.74 52.52
CA VAL A 140 11.61 -16.84 53.68
C VAL A 140 10.56 -17.31 54.69
N VAL A 141 9.38 -17.72 54.22
CA VAL A 141 8.32 -18.27 55.09
C VAL A 141 8.77 -19.56 55.77
N ARG A 142 9.48 -20.45 55.06
CA ARG A 142 10.07 -21.66 55.68
C ARG A 142 11.09 -21.32 56.75
N ILE A 143 12.02 -20.40 56.48
CA ILE A 143 13.03 -19.97 57.45
C ILE A 143 12.38 -19.39 58.71
N HIS A 144 11.33 -18.57 58.55
CA HIS A 144 10.59 -18.03 59.68
C HIS A 144 9.83 -19.11 60.46
N ARG A 145 9.24 -20.09 59.79
CA ARG A 145 8.56 -21.23 60.43
C ARG A 145 9.54 -22.10 61.21
N ASP A 146 10.65 -22.51 60.60
CA ASP A 146 11.68 -23.33 61.23
C ASP A 146 12.26 -22.62 62.46
N ARG A 147 12.49 -21.29 62.37
CA ARG A 147 12.91 -20.46 63.52
C ARG A 147 11.87 -20.38 64.62
N PHE A 148 10.58 -20.33 64.29
CA PHE A 148 9.51 -20.38 65.28
C PHE A 148 9.47 -21.73 66.01
N GLU A 149 9.64 -22.85 65.28
CA GLU A 149 9.71 -24.19 65.86
C GLU A 149 10.95 -24.38 66.74
N THR A 150 12.11 -23.79 66.38
CA THR A 150 13.32 -23.87 67.23
C THR A 150 13.22 -23.04 68.51
N ILE A 151 12.48 -21.92 68.50
CA ILE A 151 12.26 -21.07 69.70
C ILE A 151 11.23 -21.70 70.65
N HIS A 152 10.33 -22.55 70.13
CA HIS A 152 9.30 -23.25 70.91
C HIS A 152 9.63 -24.70 71.27
N GLU A 153 10.88 -25.16 71.09
CA GLU A 153 11.31 -26.41 71.70
C GLU A 153 11.28 -26.21 73.24
N PRO A 154 10.41 -26.92 73.99
CA PRO A 154 10.38 -26.74 75.44
C PRO A 154 11.73 -27.20 75.99
N VAL A 155 12.46 -26.29 76.64
CA VAL A 155 13.65 -26.59 77.46
C VAL A 155 13.18 -27.40 78.68
N ILE A 156 12.79 -28.65 78.47
CA ILE A 156 12.47 -29.62 79.51
C ILE A 156 13.28 -30.88 79.22
N LYS A 157 14.61 -30.75 79.30
CA LYS A 157 15.47 -31.91 79.47
C LYS A 157 16.52 -31.66 80.55
N LYS A 158 16.20 -32.23 81.71
CA LYS A 158 17.12 -32.90 82.66
C LYS A 158 17.85 -32.01 83.68
N ARG A 159 17.13 -31.63 84.75
CA ARG A 159 17.69 -31.66 86.13
C ARG A 159 16.80 -32.54 87.01
N ARG A 160 17.06 -33.85 87.02
CA ARG A 160 16.66 -34.77 88.09
C ARG A 160 17.86 -35.67 88.41
N GLY A 161 18.12 -35.85 89.71
CA GLY A 161 19.40 -36.24 90.32
C GLY A 161 20.07 -34.95 90.79
N TRP A 162 20.20 -34.64 92.09
CA TRP A 162 20.77 -35.45 93.16
C TRP A 162 19.96 -35.33 94.46
N LEU A 163 19.56 -36.47 95.01
CA LEU A 163 19.17 -36.68 96.41
C LEU A 163 20.43 -37.19 97.12
N TRP A 164 20.88 -36.50 98.17
CA TRP A 164 21.47 -37.00 99.43
C TRP A 164 21.68 -35.79 100.35
#